data_AF-A0ABD2F788-F1
#
_entry.id   AF-A0ABD2F788-F1
#
_cell.length_a   1.000
_cell.length_b   1.000
_cell.length_c   1.000
_cell.angle_alpha   90.00
_cell.angle_beta   90.00
_cell.angle_gamma   90.00
#
_symmetry.space_group_name_H-M   'P 1'
#
loop_
_entity.id
_entity.type
_entity.pdbx_description
1 polymer ?
#
loop_
_entity_poly.entity_id
_entity_poly.type
_entity_poly.pdbx_seq_one_letter_code
_entity_poly.pdbx_strand_id
1 'polypeptide(L)'
;MFQEVKADKVTMLWNKKATAVLVIASTDVDKTGASYYGEQTLHYIATNGESAVVQLPKNGPIYDVVWNSSSTEFCAVYGFMPAKATIFNLKCDPVFDFGTGPRNAAYYSPHGHILVLAGFGNLRGQMEVWDVKNYKLISKPVASDSTYFAWCPDGEHILTATCAPRLRVNNGYKIWHYTGSVLHKYDVPSNGELWQVSWQPFLDGIFPAKTITYQAVPSEVPNEVPKVATAYRPPALRNKPITNSKLEARNDKSPDLAPTPAPQSIPRNTISQSTSGDPDIDKKIKNLKKKLKAIEQLKEQAATGKQLEKNQLEKIQKETALLQELEDLELGI
;
A
#
# COMPACT_ATOMS: atom_id res chain seq x y z
N MET A 1 -0.10 36.99 6.48
CA MET A 1 -1.45 36.53 6.12
C MET A 1 -1.59 35.15 6.73
N PHE A 2 -2.39 34.99 7.80
CA PHE A 2 -2.57 33.68 8.43
C PHE A 2 -3.33 32.78 7.46
N GLN A 3 -2.72 31.68 7.03
CA GLN A 3 -3.40 30.69 6.21
C GLN A 3 -4.26 29.84 7.15
N GLU A 4 -5.58 29.98 7.08
CA GLU A 4 -6.50 29.17 7.87
C GLU A 4 -6.39 27.70 7.45
N VAL A 5 -5.90 26.85 8.37
CA VAL A 5 -5.87 25.40 8.18
C VAL A 5 -7.12 24.80 8.80
N LYS A 6 -8.01 24.25 7.98
CA LYS A 6 -9.16 23.47 8.45
C LYS A 6 -8.70 22.05 8.75
N ALA A 7 -8.80 21.62 10.01
CA ALA A 7 -8.40 20.29 10.44
C ALA A 7 -9.24 19.82 11.62
N ASP A 8 -9.65 18.56 11.59
CA ASP A 8 -10.25 17.85 12.74
C ASP A 8 -9.16 17.20 13.60
N LYS A 9 -8.08 16.75 12.96
CA LYS A 9 -6.91 16.18 13.62
C LYS A 9 -5.62 16.73 13.02
N VAL A 10 -4.63 16.92 13.88
CA VAL A 10 -3.31 17.40 13.50
C VAL A 10 -2.23 16.50 14.09
N THR A 11 -1.24 16.13 13.28
CA THR A 11 -0.01 15.46 13.72
C THR A 11 1.17 16.37 13.44
N MET A 12 2.01 16.61 14.45
CA MET A 12 3.17 17.49 14.35
C MET A 12 4.46 16.69 14.51
N LEU A 13 5.37 16.85 13.56
CA LEU A 13 6.64 16.13 13.48
C LEU A 13 7.78 17.14 13.46
N TRP A 14 8.43 17.33 14.61
CA TRP A 14 9.59 18.20 14.71
C TRP A 14 10.83 17.55 14.11
N ASN A 15 11.66 18.35 13.43
CA ASN A 15 12.98 17.91 13.05
C ASN A 15 13.89 17.81 14.29
N LYS A 16 15.01 17.10 14.15
CA LYS A 16 15.93 16.82 15.26
C LYS A 16 16.55 18.08 15.87
N LYS A 17 16.75 19.12 15.05
CA LYS A 17 17.30 20.42 15.48
C LYS A 17 16.26 21.36 16.09
N ALA A 18 14.99 20.97 16.13
CA ALA A 18 13.86 21.79 16.56
C ALA A 18 13.75 23.14 15.82
N THR A 19 14.19 23.21 14.57
CA THR A 19 14.14 24.44 13.73
C THR A 19 12.94 24.46 12.79
N ALA A 20 12.30 23.31 12.57
CA ALA A 20 11.11 23.19 11.73
C ALA A 20 10.23 22.03 12.18
N VAL A 21 8.93 22.15 11.87
CA VAL A 21 7.90 21.16 12.12
C VAL A 21 7.13 20.88 10.84
N LEU A 22 6.90 19.59 10.57
CA LEU A 22 5.94 19.15 9.57
C LEU A 22 4.60 18.93 10.25
N VAL A 23 3.54 19.45 9.64
CA VAL A 23 2.18 19.38 10.17
C VAL A 23 1.32 18.64 9.18
N ILE A 24 0.85 17.46 9.57
CA ILE A 24 -0.16 16.71 8.82
C ILE A 24 -1.52 17.10 9.40
N ALA A 25 -2.30 17.83 8.63
CA ALA A 25 -3.66 18.22 8.96
C ALA A 25 -4.65 17.32 8.23
N SER A 26 -5.62 16.75 8.95
CA SER A 26 -6.66 15.91 8.37
C SER A 26 -8.06 16.37 8.76
N THR A 27 -9.00 16.25 7.83
CA THR A 27 -10.44 16.44 8.05
C THR A 27 -11.16 15.12 7.82
N ASP A 28 -12.20 14.81 8.58
CA ASP A 28 -12.90 13.51 8.50
C ASP A 28 -13.96 13.49 7.38
N VAL A 29 -14.53 14.65 7.06
CA VAL A 29 -15.53 14.80 5.99
C VAL A 29 -15.20 16.03 5.16
N ASP A 30 -14.89 15.81 3.89
CA ASP A 30 -14.79 16.92 2.95
C ASP A 30 -16.17 17.58 2.82
N LYS A 31 -16.23 18.91 3.04
CA LYS A 31 -17.46 19.71 2.93
C LYS A 31 -18.07 19.67 1.53
N THR A 32 -17.30 19.27 0.51
CA THR A 32 -17.83 19.04 -0.85
C THR A 32 -18.61 17.73 -0.99
N GLY A 33 -18.51 16.81 -0.02
CA GLY A 33 -19.12 15.49 -0.06
C GLY A 33 -18.48 14.52 -1.07
N ALA A 34 -17.33 14.88 -1.66
CA ALA A 34 -16.65 14.09 -2.69
C ALA A 34 -15.85 12.90 -2.11
N SER A 35 -15.29 13.05 -0.91
CA SER A 35 -14.49 12.01 -0.24
C SER A 35 -15.05 11.66 1.13
N TYR A 36 -15.43 10.39 1.30
CA TYR A 36 -15.93 9.83 2.56
C TYR A 36 -14.82 9.56 3.60
N TYR A 37 -13.56 9.62 3.16
CA TYR A 37 -12.37 9.31 3.96
C TYR A 37 -11.58 10.57 4.35
N GLY A 38 -12.20 11.74 4.18
CA GLY A 38 -11.55 12.99 4.54
C GLY A 38 -10.49 13.48 3.54
N GLU A 39 -9.82 14.56 3.92
CA GLU A 39 -8.68 15.13 3.19
C GLU A 39 -7.47 15.23 4.14
N GLN A 40 -6.26 15.02 3.61
CA GLN A 40 -5.02 15.24 4.34
C GLN A 40 -4.13 16.22 3.59
N THR A 41 -3.58 17.19 4.33
CA THR A 41 -2.64 18.18 3.81
C THR A 41 -1.36 18.16 4.63
N LEU A 42 -0.22 18.37 3.96
CA LEU A 42 1.10 18.43 4.59
C LEU A 42 1.60 19.88 4.54
N HIS A 43 1.96 20.41 5.70
CA HIS A 43 2.49 21.75 5.85
C HIS A 43 3.89 21.70 6.46
N TYR A 44 4.75 22.62 6.04
CA TYR A 44 6.04 22.90 6.63
C TYR A 44 5.97 24.24 7.35
N ILE A 45 6.48 24.30 8.57
CA ILE A 45 6.58 25.52 9.36
C ILE A 45 7.97 25.57 10.01
N ALA A 46 8.71 26.64 9.74
CA ALA A 46 10.02 26.90 10.33
C ALA A 46 9.91 27.91 11.48
N THR A 47 10.87 27.87 12.42
CA THR A 47 10.91 28.76 13.59
C THR A 47 11.21 30.21 13.23
N ASN A 48 11.73 30.48 12.02
CA ASN A 48 11.94 31.82 11.48
C ASN A 48 10.64 32.46 10.94
N GLY A 49 9.52 31.75 10.96
CA GLY A 49 8.22 32.21 10.45
C GLY A 49 7.94 31.83 9.00
N GLU A 50 8.87 31.18 8.29
CA GLU A 50 8.60 30.63 6.97
C GLU A 50 7.63 29.44 7.07
N SER A 51 6.63 29.42 6.21
CA SER A 51 5.66 28.32 6.14
C SER A 51 5.26 28.04 4.70
N ALA A 52 5.02 26.78 4.37
CA ALA A 52 4.61 26.36 3.04
C ALA A 52 3.70 25.14 3.10
N VAL A 53 2.76 25.04 2.15
CA VAL A 53 1.99 23.82 1.91
C VAL A 53 2.80 22.94 0.96
N VAL A 54 3.14 21.72 1.40
CA VAL A 54 3.90 20.76 0.59
C VAL A 54 2.98 20.19 -0.49
N GLN A 55 3.33 20.42 -1.75
CA GLN A 55 2.54 19.94 -2.88
C GLN A 55 2.85 18.46 -3.15
N LEU A 56 1.81 17.62 -3.02
CA LEU A 56 1.90 16.19 -3.23
C LEU A 56 1.25 15.83 -4.58
N PRO A 57 2.03 15.59 -5.66
CA PRO A 57 1.53 15.41 -7.03
C PRO A 57 0.80 14.08 -7.29
N LYS A 58 0.25 13.45 -6.23
CA LYS A 58 -0.55 12.24 -6.33
C LYS A 58 -1.65 12.24 -5.29
N ASN A 59 -2.89 12.16 -5.75
CA ASN A 59 -4.06 12.10 -4.90
C ASN A 59 -4.10 10.83 -4.03
N GLY A 60 -4.50 11.01 -2.78
CA GLY A 60 -4.69 9.94 -1.80
C GLY A 60 -4.10 10.31 -0.44
N PRO A 61 -4.09 9.37 0.51
CA PRO A 61 -3.65 9.64 1.87
C PRO A 61 -2.13 9.84 1.95
N ILE A 62 -1.69 10.47 3.03
CA ILE A 62 -0.30 10.50 3.47
C ILE A 62 -0.12 9.32 4.43
N TYR A 63 0.65 8.31 4.01
CA TYR A 63 0.90 7.14 4.85
C TYR A 63 1.98 7.42 5.89
N ASP A 64 3.03 8.13 5.49
CA ASP A 64 4.16 8.39 6.37
C ASP A 64 4.94 9.64 5.92
N VAL A 65 5.55 10.33 6.88
CA VAL A 65 6.41 11.49 6.66
C VAL A 65 7.54 11.45 7.68
N VAL A 66 8.78 11.48 7.20
CA VAL A 66 9.96 11.33 8.06
C VAL A 66 11.05 12.34 7.73
N TRP A 67 11.62 12.95 8.77
CA TRP A 67 12.77 13.84 8.64
C TRP A 67 14.06 13.05 8.43
N ASN A 68 14.95 13.59 7.59
CA ASN A 68 16.35 13.16 7.60
C ASN A 68 17.01 13.62 8.92
N SER A 69 17.91 12.80 9.49
CA SER A 69 18.70 13.11 10.68
C SER A 69 19.45 14.46 10.62
N SER A 70 19.86 14.90 9.43
CA SER A 70 20.50 16.21 9.21
C SER A 70 19.56 17.40 9.38
N SER A 71 18.24 17.15 9.37
CA SER A 71 17.15 18.13 9.45
C SER A 71 17.10 19.12 8.28
N THR A 72 17.62 18.76 7.10
CA THR A 72 17.63 19.61 5.89
C THR A 72 16.67 19.14 4.80
N GLU A 73 16.09 17.97 4.95
CA GLU A 73 15.16 17.36 4.01
C GLU A 73 14.25 16.37 4.74
N PHE A 74 13.15 15.99 4.10
CA PHE A 74 12.22 14.99 4.60
C PHE A 74 11.69 14.14 3.44
N CYS A 75 11.28 12.91 3.75
CA CYS A 75 10.62 12.02 2.80
C CYS A 75 9.13 11.91 3.16
N ALA A 76 8.26 11.98 2.14
CA ALA A 76 6.84 11.71 2.29
C ALA A 76 6.43 10.52 1.42
N VAL A 77 5.60 9.63 1.98
CA VAL A 77 4.97 8.49 1.30
C VAL A 77 3.47 8.74 1.22
N TYR A 78 2.94 8.90 0.01
CA TYR A 78 1.59 9.43 -0.20
C TYR A 78 0.90 8.92 -1.48
N GLY A 79 -0.40 9.17 -1.55
CA GLY A 79 -1.26 8.86 -2.69
C GLY A 79 -1.81 7.44 -2.67
N PHE A 80 -2.88 7.18 -3.43
CA PHE A 80 -3.50 5.85 -3.45
C PHE A 80 -2.51 4.76 -3.89
N MET A 81 -2.60 3.58 -3.28
CA MET A 81 -1.70 2.46 -3.58
C MET A 81 -1.75 2.11 -5.08
N PRO A 82 -0.60 1.85 -5.74
CA PRO A 82 0.78 1.87 -5.20
C PRO A 82 1.28 3.29 -4.87
N ALA A 83 1.70 3.54 -3.62
CA ALA A 83 2.02 4.88 -3.13
C ALA A 83 3.26 5.48 -3.80
N LYS A 84 3.27 6.81 -3.92
CA LYS A 84 4.42 7.60 -4.34
C LYS A 84 5.31 7.90 -3.12
N ALA A 85 6.62 7.99 -3.31
CA ALA A 85 7.53 8.47 -2.28
C ALA A 85 8.49 9.48 -2.88
N THR A 86 8.67 10.60 -2.19
CA THR A 86 9.46 11.74 -2.70
C THR A 86 10.21 12.38 -1.54
N ILE A 87 11.46 12.76 -1.77
CA ILE A 87 12.25 13.59 -0.85
C ILE A 87 12.01 15.05 -1.21
N PHE A 88 11.79 15.88 -0.19
CA PHE A 88 11.61 17.32 -0.32
C PHE A 88 12.66 18.06 0.49
N ASN A 89 13.10 19.21 -0.02
CA ASN A 89 13.96 20.13 0.71
C ASN A 89 13.13 21.02 1.67
N LEU A 90 13.79 21.91 2.42
CA LEU A 90 13.11 22.85 3.33
C LEU A 90 12.23 23.90 2.62
N LYS A 91 12.41 24.09 1.30
CA LYS A 91 11.53 24.95 0.48
C LYS A 91 10.30 24.20 -0.02
N CYS A 92 10.15 22.93 0.36
CA CYS A 92 9.10 22.03 -0.09
C CYS A 92 9.16 21.68 -1.59
N ASP A 93 10.32 21.86 -2.22
CA ASP A 93 10.55 21.42 -3.59
C ASP A 93 10.94 19.93 -3.61
N PRO A 94 10.43 19.14 -4.57
CA PRO A 94 10.83 17.76 -4.73
C PRO A 94 12.31 17.67 -5.17
N VAL A 95 13.12 16.96 -4.39
CA VAL A 95 14.54 16.71 -4.66
C VAL A 95 14.72 15.41 -5.43
N PHE A 96 14.05 14.35 -5.01
CA PHE A 96 14.13 13.05 -5.66
C PHE A 96 12.80 12.28 -5.56
N ASP A 97 12.38 11.69 -6.67
CA ASP A 97 11.14 10.92 -6.78
C ASP A 97 11.48 9.43 -6.97
N PHE A 98 11.08 8.60 -6.00
CA PHE A 98 11.29 7.16 -6.05
C PHE A 98 10.22 6.43 -6.89
N GLY A 99 9.36 7.14 -7.61
CA GLY A 99 8.28 6.59 -8.44
C GLY A 99 7.08 6.12 -7.63
N THR A 100 6.46 4.99 -8.02
CA THR A 100 5.37 4.37 -7.25
C THR A 100 5.72 2.94 -6.86
N GLY A 101 5.25 2.50 -5.70
CA GLY A 101 5.48 1.14 -5.20
C GLY A 101 4.53 0.74 -4.07
N PRO A 102 4.51 -0.54 -3.67
CA PRO A 102 3.71 -1.02 -2.54
C PRO A 102 4.42 -0.66 -1.22
N ARG A 103 4.44 0.63 -0.88
CA ARG A 103 5.10 1.20 0.30
C ARG A 103 4.14 2.05 1.11
N ASN A 104 4.20 1.96 2.43
CA ASN A 104 3.42 2.76 3.35
C ASN A 104 4.26 3.37 4.49
N ALA A 105 5.57 3.13 4.51
CA ALA A 105 6.46 3.64 5.54
C ALA A 105 7.83 4.00 4.96
N ALA A 106 8.50 4.94 5.61
CA ALA A 106 9.85 5.39 5.27
C ALA A 106 10.70 5.46 6.54
N TYR A 107 11.95 5.01 6.47
CA TYR A 107 12.85 4.96 7.63
C TYR A 107 14.26 5.41 7.24
N TYR A 108 14.66 6.60 7.69
CA TYR A 108 16.04 7.05 7.57
C TYR A 108 16.94 6.31 8.57
N SER A 109 18.16 5.98 8.16
CA SER A 109 19.19 5.49 9.07
C SER A 109 19.53 6.56 10.11
N PRO A 110 20.08 6.20 11.28
CA PRO A 110 20.40 7.16 12.35
C PRO A 110 21.27 8.33 11.88
N HIS A 111 22.13 8.09 10.90
CA HIS A 111 23.02 9.07 10.28
C HIS A 111 22.42 9.78 9.05
N GLY A 112 21.26 9.35 8.55
CA GLY A 112 20.53 9.99 7.45
C GLY A 112 21.05 9.72 6.04
N HIS A 113 22.00 8.79 5.85
CA HIS A 113 22.61 8.49 4.54
C HIS A 113 21.95 7.32 3.80
N ILE A 114 21.13 6.51 4.49
CA ILE A 114 20.34 5.44 3.91
C ILE A 114 18.86 5.69 4.23
N LEU A 115 17.99 5.47 3.24
CA LEU A 115 16.54 5.51 3.40
C LEU A 115 15.97 4.14 3.03
N VAL A 116 15.11 3.60 3.89
CA VAL A 116 14.34 2.39 3.60
C VAL A 116 12.90 2.77 3.35
N LEU A 117 12.39 2.47 2.16
CA LEU A 117 10.97 2.54 1.85
C LEU A 117 10.38 1.14 2.01
N ALA A 118 9.35 0.99 2.83
CA ALA A 118 8.82 -0.32 3.16
C ALA A 118 7.29 -0.37 3.06
N GLY A 119 6.78 -1.58 2.78
CA GLY A 119 5.37 -1.90 2.80
C GLY A 119 5.04 -2.95 3.86
N PHE A 120 4.60 -2.54 5.04
CA PHE A 120 4.31 -3.43 6.18
C PHE A 120 2.82 -3.58 6.47
N GLY A 121 2.46 -4.59 7.28
CA GLY A 121 1.09 -4.89 7.67
C GLY A 121 0.29 -5.52 6.53
N ASN A 122 -0.61 -4.75 5.90
CA ASN A 122 -1.45 -5.25 4.80
C ASN A 122 -0.68 -5.42 3.48
N LEU A 123 0.57 -4.98 3.42
CA LEU A 123 1.46 -5.12 2.28
C LEU A 123 2.42 -6.30 2.49
N ARG A 124 3.04 -6.78 1.41
CA ARG A 124 3.82 -8.02 1.40
C ARG A 124 5.20 -7.94 2.08
N GLY A 125 5.54 -6.85 2.77
CA GLY A 125 6.84 -6.68 3.40
C GLY A 125 7.95 -6.28 2.42
N GLN A 126 7.63 -5.78 1.23
CA GLN A 126 8.65 -5.31 0.29
C GLN A 126 9.37 -4.10 0.88
N MET A 127 10.70 -4.13 0.82
CA MET A 127 11.57 -3.03 1.21
C MET A 127 12.43 -2.61 0.02
N GLU A 128 12.70 -1.32 -0.08
CA GLU A 128 13.69 -0.76 -0.98
C GLU A 128 14.68 0.05 -0.15
N VAL A 129 15.94 -0.35 -0.18
CA VAL A 129 17.02 0.32 0.57
C VAL A 129 17.77 1.22 -0.40
N TRP A 130 17.84 2.51 -0.10
CA TRP A 130 18.39 3.54 -0.97
C TRP A 130 19.54 4.27 -0.31
N ASP A 131 20.64 4.44 -1.06
CA ASP A 131 21.66 5.43 -0.78
C ASP A 131 21.10 6.81 -1.13
N VAL A 132 20.91 7.65 -0.13
CA VAL A 132 20.28 8.97 -0.30
C VAL A 132 21.25 9.97 -0.93
N LYS A 133 22.56 9.81 -0.71
CA LYS A 133 23.56 10.74 -1.24
C LYS A 133 23.68 10.62 -2.76
N ASN A 134 23.61 9.40 -3.28
CA ASN A 134 23.75 9.10 -4.70
C ASN A 134 22.41 8.73 -5.37
N TYR A 135 21.31 8.72 -4.63
CA TYR A 135 19.99 8.24 -5.05
C TYR A 135 20.04 6.87 -5.76
N LYS A 136 20.88 5.98 -5.22
CA LYS A 136 21.14 4.67 -5.80
C LYS A 136 20.50 3.60 -4.95
N LEU A 137 19.69 2.75 -5.59
CA LEU A 137 19.13 1.57 -4.94
C LEU A 137 20.27 0.62 -4.51
N ILE A 138 20.29 0.26 -3.24
CA ILE A 138 21.25 -0.67 -2.64
C ILE A 138 20.71 -2.10 -2.71
N SER A 139 19.48 -2.32 -2.22
CA SER A 139 18.91 -3.66 -2.12
C SER A 139 17.37 -3.63 -2.10
N LYS A 140 16.75 -4.78 -2.37
CA LYS A 140 15.28 -4.98 -2.34
C LYS A 140 14.87 -6.22 -1.54
N PRO A 141 15.15 -6.25 -0.22
CA PRO A 141 14.78 -7.39 0.61
C PRO A 141 13.26 -7.47 0.81
N VAL A 142 12.78 -8.64 1.21
CA VAL A 142 11.36 -8.89 1.49
C VAL A 142 11.23 -9.40 2.92
N ALA A 143 10.73 -8.53 3.80
CA ALA A 143 10.45 -8.83 5.19
C ALA A 143 8.95 -9.15 5.36
N SER A 144 8.52 -10.29 4.82
CA SER A 144 7.14 -10.77 4.87
C SER A 144 6.56 -10.73 6.28
N ASP A 145 5.28 -10.38 6.37
CA ASP A 145 4.49 -10.35 7.61
C ASP A 145 5.01 -9.39 8.70
N SER A 146 6.07 -8.63 8.41
CA SER A 146 6.63 -7.69 9.38
C SER A 146 5.65 -6.55 9.64
N THR A 147 5.54 -6.22 10.92
CA THR A 147 4.66 -5.16 11.45
C THR A 147 5.44 -4.08 12.20
N TYR A 148 6.72 -4.35 12.47
CA TYR A 148 7.65 -3.48 13.17
C TYR A 148 8.98 -3.39 12.42
N PHE A 149 9.59 -2.22 12.48
CA PHE A 149 10.88 -1.91 11.89
C PHE A 149 11.67 -1.02 12.85
N ALA A 150 12.96 -1.28 13.00
CA ALA A 150 13.87 -0.37 13.69
C ALA A 150 15.29 -0.45 13.11
N TRP A 151 15.90 0.71 12.92
CA TRP A 151 17.33 0.79 12.66
C TRP A 151 18.12 0.47 13.94
N CYS A 152 19.19 -0.30 13.79
CA CYS A 152 20.23 -0.36 14.79
C CYS A 152 20.93 1.01 14.86
N PRO A 153 21.30 1.51 16.05
CA PRO A 153 22.01 2.77 16.22
C PRO A 153 23.34 2.89 15.45
N ASP A 154 23.91 1.77 14.99
CA ASP A 154 25.11 1.74 14.14
C ASP A 154 24.86 2.18 12.68
N GLY A 155 23.59 2.29 12.27
CA GLY A 155 23.18 2.62 10.91
C GLY A 155 23.52 1.59 9.83
N GLU A 156 23.92 0.39 10.24
CA GLU A 156 24.29 -0.72 9.35
C GLU A 156 23.24 -1.85 9.40
N HIS A 157 22.71 -2.11 10.60
CA HIS A 157 21.77 -3.20 10.82
C HIS A 157 20.33 -2.70 10.92
N ILE A 158 19.41 -3.54 10.45
CA ILE A 158 17.97 -3.32 10.47
C ILE A 158 17.32 -4.47 11.22
N LEU A 159 16.35 -4.16 12.06
CA LEU A 159 15.48 -5.12 12.72
C LEU A 159 14.10 -5.05 12.09
N THR A 160 13.55 -6.18 11.69
CA THR A 160 12.13 -6.32 11.37
C THR A 160 11.50 -7.38 12.27
N ALA A 161 10.26 -7.16 12.68
CA ALA A 161 9.58 -8.10 13.56
C ALA A 161 8.08 -8.22 13.29
N THR A 162 7.56 -9.37 13.68
CA THR A 162 6.14 -9.67 13.71
C THR A 162 5.76 -9.91 15.16
N CYS A 163 5.10 -8.92 15.77
CA CYS A 163 4.74 -8.94 17.18
C CYS A 163 3.26 -9.27 17.41
N ALA A 164 3.00 -10.06 18.44
CA ALA A 164 1.67 -10.31 18.97
C ALA A 164 1.21 -9.10 19.82
N PRO A 165 -0.10 -8.87 19.96
CA PRO A 165 -1.22 -9.64 19.40
C PRO A 165 -1.60 -9.21 17.98
N ARG A 166 -0.94 -8.20 17.40
CA ARG A 166 -1.31 -7.62 16.10
C ARG A 166 -1.29 -8.66 14.97
N LEU A 167 -0.23 -9.48 14.92
CA LEU A 167 -0.15 -10.63 14.02
C LEU A 167 0.54 -11.80 14.74
N ARG A 168 -0.13 -12.96 14.78
CA ARG A 168 0.39 -14.17 15.43
C ARG A 168 1.08 -15.14 14.47
N VAL A 169 0.80 -15.03 13.18
CA VAL A 169 1.48 -15.83 12.15
C VAL A 169 2.91 -15.32 11.99
N ASN A 170 3.89 -16.23 11.90
CA ASN A 170 5.31 -15.90 11.76
C ASN A 170 5.84 -14.93 12.84
N ASN A 171 5.37 -15.12 14.08
CA ASN A 171 5.79 -14.33 15.22
C ASN A 171 7.29 -14.53 15.50
N GLY A 172 8.04 -13.44 15.59
CA GLY A 172 9.50 -13.49 15.59
C GLY A 172 10.14 -12.22 15.06
N TYR A 173 11.47 -12.24 14.91
CA TYR A 173 12.23 -11.12 14.37
C TYR A 173 13.39 -11.57 13.49
N LYS A 174 13.83 -10.66 12.61
CA LYS A 174 14.97 -10.82 11.72
C LYS A 174 15.89 -9.61 11.85
N ILE A 175 17.20 -9.85 11.90
CA ILE A 175 18.23 -8.81 11.81
C ILE A 175 18.82 -8.91 10.41
N TRP A 176 18.87 -7.78 9.72
CA TRP A 176 19.34 -7.65 8.36
C TRP A 176 20.53 -6.70 8.32
N HIS A 177 21.46 -6.93 7.41
CA HIS A 177 22.32 -5.87 6.91
C HIS A 177 21.57 -5.05 5.87
N TYR A 178 21.80 -3.74 5.75
CA TYR A 178 21.10 -2.89 4.78
C TYR A 178 21.29 -3.32 3.30
N THR A 179 22.33 -4.12 3.01
CA THR A 179 22.51 -4.73 1.67
C THR A 179 21.51 -5.86 1.37
N GLY A 180 20.61 -6.17 2.31
CA GLY A 180 19.51 -7.12 2.13
C GLY A 180 19.78 -8.53 2.65
N SER A 181 20.96 -8.81 3.20
CA SER A 181 21.29 -10.10 3.78
C SER A 181 20.66 -10.25 5.17
N VAL A 182 19.92 -11.34 5.42
CA VAL A 182 19.47 -11.69 6.78
C VAL A 182 20.68 -12.21 7.56
N LEU A 183 21.06 -11.57 8.65
CA LEU A 183 22.17 -12.03 9.50
C LEU A 183 21.71 -12.90 10.66
N HIS A 184 20.50 -12.66 11.16
CA HIS A 184 19.93 -13.42 12.26
C HIS A 184 18.41 -13.54 12.08
N LYS A 185 17.87 -14.68 12.49
CA LYS A 185 16.43 -14.95 12.51
C LYS A 185 16.08 -15.67 13.79
N TYR A 186 15.03 -15.19 14.45
CA TYR A 186 14.44 -15.83 15.61
C TYR A 186 12.94 -16.01 15.38
N ASP A 187 12.50 -17.26 15.31
CA ASP A 187 11.09 -17.64 15.24
C ASP A 187 10.62 -18.03 16.64
N VAL A 188 9.50 -17.46 17.08
CA VAL A 188 8.94 -17.76 18.41
C VAL A 188 8.29 -19.15 18.39
N PRO A 189 8.58 -20.02 19.38
CA PRO A 189 7.91 -21.31 19.53
C PRO A 189 6.39 -21.17 19.70
N SER A 190 5.64 -22.22 19.36
CA SER A 190 4.16 -22.20 19.38
C SER A 190 3.52 -21.93 20.75
N ASN A 191 4.27 -22.07 21.84
CA ASN A 191 3.84 -21.81 23.21
C ASN A 191 4.28 -20.43 23.75
N GLY A 192 4.89 -19.58 22.91
CA GLY A 192 5.34 -18.25 23.26
C GLY A 192 4.78 -17.18 22.34
N GLU A 193 4.95 -15.93 22.75
CA GLU A 193 4.61 -14.77 21.93
C GLU A 193 5.70 -13.69 22.11
N LEU A 194 6.18 -13.12 21.01
CA LEU A 194 6.99 -11.89 21.02
C LEU A 194 6.05 -10.70 20.98
N TRP A 195 6.09 -9.89 22.04
CA TRP A 195 5.24 -8.71 22.19
C TRP A 195 5.96 -7.44 21.74
N GLN A 196 7.27 -7.39 21.97
CA GLN A 196 8.11 -6.25 21.62
C GLN A 196 9.55 -6.70 21.43
N VAL A 197 10.25 -6.02 20.52
CA VAL A 197 11.70 -6.12 20.37
C VAL A 197 12.23 -4.72 20.10
N SER A 198 13.38 -4.38 20.68
CA SER A 198 13.99 -3.05 20.52
C SER A 198 15.49 -3.15 20.60
N TRP A 199 16.18 -2.31 19.83
CA TRP A 199 17.59 -2.06 20.04
C TRP A 199 17.82 -1.34 21.36
N GLN A 200 18.95 -1.59 22.00
CA GLN A 200 19.41 -0.76 23.11
C GLN A 200 19.62 0.68 22.58
N PRO A 201 19.05 1.71 23.22
CA PRO A 201 19.24 3.08 22.80
C PRO A 201 20.66 3.56 23.11
N PHE A 202 21.20 4.42 22.24
CA PHE A 202 22.47 5.11 22.43
C PHE A 202 22.28 6.59 22.17
N LEU A 203 23.19 7.40 22.73
CA LEU A 203 23.25 8.82 22.39
C LEU A 203 23.64 9.00 20.92
N ASP A 204 23.17 10.11 20.37
CA ASP A 204 23.52 10.48 19.01
C ASP A 204 25.03 10.70 18.85
N GLY A 205 25.57 10.18 17.74
CA GLY A 205 27.00 10.34 17.41
C GLY A 205 27.93 9.35 18.09
N ILE A 206 27.44 8.42 18.91
CA ILE A 206 28.26 7.34 19.50
C ILE A 206 28.85 6.44 18.40
N PHE A 207 28.05 6.11 17.38
CA PHE A 207 28.51 5.35 16.24
C PHE A 207 28.88 6.30 15.09
N PRO A 208 30.04 6.09 14.44
CA PRO A 208 30.40 6.86 13.25
C PRO A 208 29.63 6.35 12.02
N ALA A 209 29.34 7.26 11.09
CA ALA A 209 28.79 6.88 9.80
C ALA A 209 29.81 6.05 9.00
N LYS A 210 29.40 4.87 8.54
CA LYS A 210 30.22 3.97 7.73
C LYS A 210 30.00 4.24 6.24
N THR A 211 30.97 3.83 5.41
CA THR A 211 30.84 3.90 3.96
C THR A 211 29.81 2.89 3.47
N ILE A 212 28.91 3.33 2.58
CA ILE A 212 27.90 2.47 1.96
C ILE A 212 28.57 1.46 1.02
N THR A 213 28.20 0.20 1.15
CA THR A 213 28.56 -0.88 0.24
C THR A 213 27.32 -1.34 -0.54
N TYR A 214 27.53 -1.82 -1.76
CA TYR A 214 26.44 -2.34 -2.61
C TYR A 214 26.49 -3.86 -2.77
N GLN A 215 27.56 -4.49 -2.28
CA GLN A 215 27.71 -5.93 -2.32
C GLN A 215 27.04 -6.54 -1.09
N ALA A 216 26.20 -7.55 -1.32
CA ALA A 216 25.54 -8.26 -0.24
C ALA A 216 26.59 -8.90 0.67
N VAL A 217 26.50 -8.63 1.98
CA VAL A 217 27.36 -9.28 2.96
C VAL A 217 27.04 -10.78 3.02
N PRO A 218 28.04 -11.66 3.20
CA PRO A 218 27.79 -13.09 3.38
C PRO A 218 26.84 -13.34 4.55
N SER A 219 25.98 -14.34 4.38
CA SER A 219 25.09 -14.79 5.45
C SER A 219 25.01 -16.31 5.47
N GLU A 220 25.03 -16.86 6.68
CA GLU A 220 24.78 -18.28 6.95
C GLU A 220 23.29 -18.60 7.08
N VAL A 221 22.43 -17.57 7.19
CA VAL A 221 20.97 -17.70 7.28
C VAL A 221 20.36 -17.65 5.88
N PRO A 222 19.63 -18.69 5.44
CA PRO A 222 19.01 -18.69 4.13
C PRO A 222 17.99 -17.54 3.98
N ASN A 223 18.10 -16.78 2.90
CA ASN A 223 17.05 -15.85 2.49
C ASN A 223 15.82 -16.65 2.07
N GLU A 224 14.66 -16.38 2.68
CA GLU A 224 13.39 -16.99 2.27
C GLU A 224 13.07 -16.56 0.83
N VAL A 225 13.17 -17.51 -0.12
CA VAL A 225 12.75 -17.27 -1.50
C VAL A 225 11.23 -17.04 -1.49
N PRO A 226 10.71 -15.98 -2.14
CA PRO A 226 9.27 -15.76 -2.23
C PRO A 226 8.59 -17.01 -2.79
N LYS A 227 7.71 -17.65 -2.00
CA LYS A 227 6.87 -18.73 -2.51
C LYS A 227 6.04 -18.17 -3.66
N VAL A 228 6.27 -18.66 -4.88
CA VAL A 228 5.44 -18.33 -6.03
C VAL A 228 4.01 -18.75 -5.68
N ALA A 229 3.09 -17.78 -5.68
CA ALA A 229 1.70 -18.05 -5.35
C ALA A 229 1.15 -19.08 -6.34
N THR A 230 0.98 -20.32 -5.88
CA THR A 230 0.24 -21.33 -6.65
C THR A 230 -1.17 -20.81 -6.83
N ALA A 231 -1.62 -20.70 -8.08
CA ALA A 231 -2.98 -20.26 -8.41
C ALA A 231 -4.00 -20.99 -7.52
N TYR A 232 -4.79 -20.22 -6.76
CA TYR A 232 -5.78 -20.76 -5.82
C TYR A 232 -6.74 -21.68 -6.57
N ARG A 233 -6.72 -22.97 -6.23
CA ARG A 233 -7.72 -23.93 -6.73
C ARG A 233 -8.90 -23.94 -5.76
N PRO A 234 -10.11 -23.57 -6.22
CA PRO A 234 -11.27 -23.59 -5.36
C PRO A 234 -11.58 -25.02 -4.87
N PRO A 235 -12.16 -25.18 -3.67
CA PRO A 235 -12.32 -26.47 -2.99
C PRO A 235 -12.98 -27.58 -3.81
N ALA A 236 -13.87 -27.22 -4.74
CA ALA A 236 -14.60 -28.16 -5.60
C ALA A 236 -13.72 -28.90 -6.64
N LEU A 237 -12.48 -28.45 -6.86
CA LEU A 237 -11.57 -29.01 -7.88
C LEU A 237 -10.34 -29.71 -7.29
N ARG A 238 -10.30 -29.90 -5.97
CA ARG A 238 -9.13 -30.47 -5.27
C ARG A 238 -8.89 -31.95 -5.57
N ASN A 239 -9.91 -32.69 -6.01
CA ASN A 239 -9.86 -34.15 -6.18
C ASN A 239 -10.10 -34.64 -7.63
N LYS A 240 -9.99 -33.78 -8.65
CA LYS A 240 -10.12 -34.20 -10.06
C LYS A 240 -8.73 -34.28 -10.73
N PRO A 241 -8.42 -35.37 -11.47
CA PRO A 241 -7.15 -35.50 -12.18
C PRO A 241 -7.02 -34.43 -13.28
N ILE A 242 -5.78 -34.01 -13.52
CA ILE A 242 -5.42 -32.98 -14.50
C ILE A 242 -5.58 -33.56 -15.91
N THR A 243 -6.58 -33.10 -16.66
CA THR A 243 -6.64 -33.34 -18.11
C THR A 243 -5.85 -32.25 -18.83
N ASN A 244 -4.66 -32.57 -19.30
CA ASN A 244 -3.90 -31.73 -20.23
C ASN A 244 -4.54 -31.80 -21.62
N SER A 245 -5.55 -30.96 -21.90
CA SER A 245 -5.94 -30.69 -23.28
C SER A 245 -5.10 -29.53 -23.81
N LYS A 246 -4.02 -29.91 -24.48
CA LYS A 246 -3.23 -29.10 -25.41
C LYS A 246 -4.20 -28.53 -26.45
N LEU A 247 -4.39 -27.21 -26.48
CA LEU A 247 -5.02 -26.50 -27.58
C LEU A 247 -4.03 -25.47 -28.09
N GLU A 248 -3.81 -25.57 -29.39
CA GLU A 248 -2.66 -25.09 -30.13
C GLU A 248 -2.63 -23.57 -30.27
N ALA A 249 -1.40 -23.07 -30.34
CA ALA A 249 -1.08 -21.70 -30.68
C ALA A 249 -1.61 -21.35 -32.08
N ARG A 250 -2.37 -20.26 -32.19
CA ARG A 250 -2.40 -19.46 -33.42
C ARG A 250 -1.74 -18.12 -33.14
N ASN A 251 -0.64 -17.96 -33.85
CA ASN A 251 0.19 -16.79 -33.99
C ASN A 251 -0.57 -15.74 -34.82
N ASP A 252 -0.72 -14.52 -34.32
CA ASP A 252 -0.91 -13.36 -35.19
C ASP A 252 -0.17 -12.16 -34.61
N LYS A 253 0.53 -11.44 -35.48
CA LYS A 253 1.56 -10.45 -35.13
C LYS A 253 1.02 -9.01 -35.12
N SER A 254 1.52 -8.24 -34.13
CA SER A 254 1.90 -6.80 -34.13
C SER A 254 0.79 -5.71 -34.18
N PRO A 255 1.06 -4.42 -33.83
CA PRO A 255 2.23 -3.79 -33.18
C PRO A 255 1.89 -2.89 -31.95
N ASP A 256 2.95 -2.35 -31.35
CA ASP A 256 3.06 -1.32 -30.30
C ASP A 256 2.27 -0.02 -30.60
N LEU A 257 1.69 0.63 -29.58
CA LEU A 257 1.49 2.09 -29.44
C LEU A 257 0.84 2.42 -28.08
N ALA A 258 1.48 3.32 -27.33
CA ALA A 258 1.05 3.85 -26.03
C ALA A 258 0.16 5.13 -26.18
N PRO A 259 -0.07 5.96 -25.14
CA PRO A 259 -1.26 5.97 -24.27
C PRO A 259 -1.99 7.34 -24.23
N THR A 260 -3.25 7.45 -23.74
CA THR A 260 -3.82 8.63 -22.99
C THR A 260 -5.31 8.45 -22.59
N PRO A 261 -5.90 9.28 -21.68
CA PRO A 261 -6.63 8.75 -20.51
C PRO A 261 -8.04 9.34 -20.26
N ALA A 262 -8.63 8.95 -19.11
CA ALA A 262 -9.72 9.57 -18.34
C ALA A 262 -11.17 9.15 -18.69
N PRO A 263 -12.18 9.47 -17.84
CA PRO A 263 -12.24 9.31 -16.38
C PRO A 263 -13.59 8.68 -15.94
N GLN A 264 -13.68 7.92 -14.83
CA GLN A 264 -14.99 7.67 -14.21
C GLN A 264 -15.02 7.70 -12.68
N SER A 265 -15.88 8.59 -12.22
CA SER A 265 -16.42 8.84 -10.90
C SER A 265 -17.52 7.83 -10.54
N ILE A 266 -17.63 7.62 -9.22
CA ILE A 266 -18.67 6.94 -8.43
C ILE A 266 -19.89 7.91 -8.31
N PRO A 267 -21.15 7.56 -7.94
CA PRO A 267 -21.56 6.93 -6.67
C PRO A 267 -22.81 6.01 -6.84
N ARG A 268 -23.51 5.42 -5.86
CA ARG A 268 -23.61 5.47 -4.40
C ARG A 268 -24.36 4.19 -3.99
N ASN A 269 -24.08 3.63 -2.81
CA ASN A 269 -24.91 2.58 -2.22
C ASN A 269 -25.78 3.21 -1.14
N THR A 270 -27.09 3.10 -1.32
CA THR A 270 -28.13 3.46 -0.36
C THR A 270 -28.26 2.33 0.67
N ILE A 271 -28.56 2.70 1.91
CA ILE A 271 -28.95 1.79 3.00
C ILE A 271 -30.15 0.96 2.52
N SER A 272 -30.11 -0.36 2.69
CA SER A 272 -31.27 -1.22 2.43
C SER A 272 -31.56 -2.11 3.63
N GLN A 273 -32.77 -1.93 4.15
CA GLN A 273 -33.49 -2.78 5.10
C GLN A 273 -33.44 -4.26 4.68
N SER A 274 -33.28 -5.14 5.67
CA SER A 274 -33.39 -6.60 5.54
C SER A 274 -34.86 -7.00 5.37
N THR A 275 -35.22 -7.65 4.27
CA THR A 275 -36.60 -8.10 4.00
C THR A 275 -36.76 -9.63 3.96
N SER A 276 -35.73 -10.41 4.26
CA SER A 276 -35.87 -11.85 4.44
C SER A 276 -34.84 -12.30 5.48
N GLY A 277 -35.27 -12.96 6.54
CA GLY A 277 -34.46 -13.24 7.75
C GLY A 277 -33.28 -14.20 7.57
N ASP A 278 -32.76 -14.41 6.37
CA ASP A 278 -31.65 -15.31 6.05
C ASP A 278 -30.49 -14.59 5.31
N PRO A 279 -29.29 -14.48 5.93
CA PRO A 279 -28.15 -13.75 5.37
C PRO A 279 -27.61 -14.31 4.04
N ASP A 280 -27.87 -15.59 3.72
CA ASP A 280 -27.44 -16.19 2.45
C ASP A 280 -28.36 -15.78 1.27
N ILE A 281 -29.64 -15.56 1.53
CA ILE A 281 -30.62 -15.07 0.54
C ILE A 281 -30.34 -13.61 0.21
N ASP A 282 -30.08 -12.77 1.21
CA ASP A 282 -29.72 -11.36 1.03
C ASP A 282 -28.46 -11.17 0.17
N LYS A 283 -27.49 -12.08 0.31
CA LYS A 283 -26.26 -12.07 -0.51
C LYS A 283 -26.55 -12.48 -1.95
N LYS A 284 -27.46 -13.42 -2.20
CA LYS A 284 -27.92 -13.79 -3.55
C LYS A 284 -28.67 -12.63 -4.20
N ILE A 285 -29.61 -12.00 -3.50
CA ILE A 285 -30.37 -10.83 -3.96
C ILE A 285 -29.42 -9.69 -4.36
N LYS A 286 -28.42 -9.36 -3.53
CA LYS A 286 -27.41 -8.33 -3.85
C LYS A 286 -26.59 -8.67 -5.11
N ASN A 287 -26.24 -9.94 -5.30
CA ASN A 287 -25.49 -10.38 -6.48
C ASN A 287 -26.34 -10.37 -7.76
N LEU A 288 -27.62 -10.76 -7.68
CA LEU A 288 -28.59 -10.70 -8.78
C LEU A 288 -28.84 -9.24 -9.21
N LYS A 289 -29.12 -8.34 -8.27
CA LYS A 289 -29.27 -6.89 -8.54
C LYS A 289 -28.03 -6.29 -9.22
N LYS A 290 -26.83 -6.71 -8.81
CA LYS A 290 -25.58 -6.25 -9.45
C LYS A 290 -25.42 -6.77 -10.89
N LYS A 291 -25.84 -8.01 -11.18
CA LYS A 291 -25.82 -8.57 -12.54
C LYS A 291 -26.81 -7.86 -13.46
N LEU A 292 -28.02 -7.57 -12.97
CA LEU A 292 -29.05 -6.84 -13.72
C LEU A 292 -28.59 -5.43 -14.10
N LYS A 293 -27.97 -4.69 -13.17
CA LYS A 293 -27.40 -3.36 -13.46
C LYS A 293 -26.31 -3.40 -14.55
N ALA A 294 -25.51 -4.46 -14.60
CA ALA A 294 -24.51 -4.62 -15.65
C ALA A 294 -25.13 -4.93 -17.02
N ILE A 295 -26.27 -5.65 -17.04
CA ILE A 295 -27.01 -5.92 -18.27
C ILE A 295 -27.70 -4.64 -18.78
N GLU A 296 -28.25 -3.81 -17.89
CA GLU A 296 -28.84 -2.52 -18.23
C GLU A 296 -27.82 -1.60 -18.92
N GLN A 297 -26.59 -1.53 -18.39
CA GLN A 297 -25.48 -0.80 -19.03
C GLN A 297 -25.08 -1.37 -20.40
N LEU A 298 -25.20 -2.70 -20.61
CA LEU A 298 -24.95 -3.30 -21.91
C LEU A 298 -26.06 -2.99 -22.92
N LYS A 299 -27.32 -2.92 -22.47
CA LYS A 299 -28.46 -2.47 -23.30
C LYS A 299 -28.33 -1.00 -23.70
N GLU A 300 -27.89 -0.14 -22.78
CA GLU A 300 -27.65 1.28 -23.08
C GLU A 300 -26.51 1.43 -24.12
N GLN A 301 -25.42 0.66 -23.98
CA GLN A 301 -24.36 0.61 -24.99
C GLN A 301 -24.86 0.11 -26.36
N ALA A 302 -25.76 -0.88 -26.39
CA ALA A 302 -26.40 -1.33 -27.63
C ALA A 302 -27.24 -0.22 -28.28
N ALA A 303 -28.00 0.53 -27.47
CA ALA A 303 -28.83 1.64 -27.93
C ALA A 303 -28.00 2.82 -28.47
N THR A 304 -26.78 3.03 -27.96
CA THR A 304 -25.82 4.00 -28.51
C THR A 304 -25.12 3.55 -29.81
N GLY A 305 -25.52 2.40 -30.38
CA GLY A 305 -25.02 1.92 -31.68
C GLY A 305 -23.70 1.14 -31.62
N LYS A 306 -23.22 0.78 -30.42
CA LYS A 306 -22.00 0.00 -30.24
C LYS A 306 -22.25 -1.48 -30.58
N GLN A 307 -21.43 -2.07 -31.44
CA GLN A 307 -21.50 -3.51 -31.71
C GLN A 307 -21.15 -4.31 -30.44
N LEU A 308 -22.10 -5.12 -29.98
CA LEU A 308 -21.91 -6.02 -28.85
C LEU A 308 -21.36 -7.36 -29.31
N GLU A 309 -20.42 -7.90 -28.54
CA GLU A 309 -19.89 -9.25 -28.77
C GLU A 309 -20.94 -10.31 -28.44
N LYS A 310 -20.85 -11.50 -29.05
CA LYS A 310 -21.81 -12.60 -28.87
C LYS A 310 -22.07 -12.97 -27.40
N ASN A 311 -21.03 -12.91 -26.56
CA ASN A 311 -21.11 -13.16 -25.11
C ASN A 311 -21.93 -12.07 -24.36
N GLN A 312 -21.90 -10.82 -24.83
CA GLN A 312 -22.69 -9.73 -24.24
C GLN A 312 -24.17 -9.86 -24.61
N LEU A 313 -24.48 -10.26 -25.85
CA LEU A 313 -25.84 -10.58 -26.28
C LEU A 313 -26.45 -11.74 -25.48
N GLU A 314 -25.67 -12.80 -25.22
CA GLU A 314 -26.10 -13.93 -24.38
C GLU A 314 -26.39 -13.51 -22.92
N LYS A 315 -25.68 -12.51 -22.39
CA LYS A 315 -25.98 -11.95 -21.05
C LYS A 315 -27.27 -11.15 -21.03
N ILE A 316 -27.55 -10.39 -22.09
CA ILE A 316 -28.82 -9.64 -22.23
C ILE A 316 -30.00 -10.62 -22.35
N GLN A 317 -29.85 -11.74 -23.07
CA GLN A 317 -30.91 -12.74 -23.18
C GLN A 317 -31.27 -13.43 -21.85
N LYS A 318 -30.33 -13.47 -20.90
CA LYS A 318 -30.56 -14.07 -19.56
C LYS A 318 -31.23 -13.12 -18.57
N GLU A 319 -31.49 -11.88 -18.95
CA GLU A 319 -32.07 -10.86 -18.07
C GLU A 319 -33.44 -11.26 -17.53
N THR A 320 -34.33 -11.75 -18.39
CA THR A 320 -35.69 -12.14 -17.99
C THR A 320 -35.65 -13.26 -16.94
N ALA A 321 -34.74 -14.23 -17.08
CA ALA A 321 -34.56 -15.30 -16.12
C ALA A 321 -34.00 -14.80 -14.77
N LEU A 322 -33.08 -13.82 -14.80
CA LEU A 322 -32.51 -13.22 -13.59
C LEU A 322 -33.50 -12.30 -12.86
N LEU A 323 -34.43 -11.65 -13.58
CA LEU A 323 -35.51 -10.88 -12.98
C LEU A 323 -36.51 -11.80 -12.28
N GLN A 324 -36.86 -12.91 -12.91
CA GLN A 324 -37.75 -13.92 -12.33
C GLN A 324 -37.13 -14.57 -11.07
N GLU A 325 -35.85 -14.95 -11.13
CA GLU A 325 -35.12 -15.49 -9.95
C GLU A 325 -35.00 -14.46 -8.81
N LEU A 326 -34.92 -13.16 -9.13
CA LEU A 326 -34.91 -12.10 -8.13
C LEU A 326 -36.28 -11.93 -7.47
N GLU A 327 -37.35 -11.99 -8.25
CA GLU A 327 -38.74 -11.88 -7.77
C GLU A 327 -39.12 -13.08 -6.88
N ASP A 328 -38.75 -14.30 -7.27
CA ASP A 328 -38.97 -15.51 -6.47
C ASP A 328 -38.27 -15.42 -5.09
N LEU A 329 -37.03 -14.89 -5.06
CA LEU A 329 -36.27 -14.68 -3.83
C LEU A 329 -36.80 -13.52 -2.96
N GLU A 330 -37.47 -12.52 -3.54
CA GLU A 330 -38.10 -11.41 -2.81
C GLU A 330 -39.50 -11.77 -2.27
N LEU A 331 -40.23 -12.68 -2.95
CA LEU A 331 -41.56 -13.17 -2.52
C LEU A 331 -41.50 -14.35 -1.54
N GLY A 332 -40.33 -14.99 -1.37
CA GLY A 332 -40.11 -16.03 -0.37
C GLY A 332 -40.89 -17.33 -0.61
N ILE A 333 -41.11 -17.71 -1.87
CA ILE A 333 -41.81 -18.94 -2.30
C ILE A 333 -40.82 -20.08 -2.52
#